data_AF-A0A7S1SNK0-F1
#
_entry.id   AF-A0A7S1SNK0-F1
#
_cell.length_a   1.000
_cell.length_b   1.000
_cell.length_c   1.000
_cell.angle_alpha   90.00
_cell.angle_beta   90.00
_cell.angle_gamma   90.00
#
_symmetry.space_group_name_H-M   'P 1'
#
loop_
_entity.id
_entity.type
_entity.pdbx_description
1 polymer ?
#
loop_
_entity_poly.entity_id
_entity_poly.type
_entity_poly.pdbx_seq_one_letter_code
_entity_poly.pdbx_strand_id
1 'polypeptide(L)'
;VCLALLVPGQPTEVQFYGANTILKKIREQWGGLSGPARTHLVDTLNERLQSMVSQSVPQLVTGRMSIVVSLSAVLSGEEAAAGLVQRALAMAAAGSHLNVVVELLTAVADEAEQLERGKRQALVPRLIAAAPEVLAMVGAVLAGRLDKSHAASSCRCLSAWLRLDVSGAGGRLLSLGDMYSQQGALLEGLLAALGDDGNEALV
;
A
#
# COMPACT_ATOMS: atom_id res chain seq x y z
N VAL A 1 11.95 -12.22 -18.52
CA VAL A 1 13.33 -11.98 -18.03
C VAL A 1 13.35 -11.32 -16.67
N CYS A 2 12.76 -10.13 -16.45
CA CYS A 2 12.85 -9.44 -15.16
C CYS A 2 12.16 -10.17 -14.00
N LEU A 3 11.06 -10.89 -14.25
CA LEU A 3 10.42 -11.75 -13.24
C LEU A 3 11.33 -12.90 -12.77
N ALA A 4 12.24 -13.38 -13.63
CA ALA A 4 13.21 -14.41 -13.27
C ALA A 4 14.34 -13.86 -12.38
N LEU A 5 14.48 -12.53 -12.27
CA LEU A 5 15.42 -11.88 -11.35
C LEU A 5 14.86 -11.77 -9.93
N LEU A 6 13.58 -12.06 -9.72
CA LEU A 6 12.89 -12.03 -8.42
C LEU A 6 12.87 -13.40 -7.73
N VAL A 7 13.85 -14.25 -8.03
CA VAL A 7 13.93 -15.61 -7.49
C VAL A 7 14.76 -15.58 -6.20
N PRO A 8 14.39 -16.37 -5.17
CA PRO A 8 15.16 -16.51 -3.95
C PRO A 8 16.62 -16.91 -4.24
N GLY A 9 17.54 -16.36 -3.47
CA GLY A 9 18.98 -16.61 -3.62
C GLY A 9 19.71 -15.69 -4.61
N GLN A 10 18.98 -14.85 -5.37
CA GLN A 10 19.61 -13.75 -6.09
C GLN A 10 20.03 -12.63 -5.12
N PRO A 11 21.11 -11.88 -5.40
CA PRO A 11 21.48 -10.71 -4.61
C PRO A 11 20.33 -9.68 -4.55
N THR A 12 20.20 -9.01 -3.40
CA THR A 12 19.14 -8.01 -3.15
C THR A 12 19.09 -6.94 -4.23
N GLU A 13 20.24 -6.50 -4.70
CA GLU A 13 20.41 -5.47 -5.74
C GLU A 13 19.85 -5.94 -7.09
N VAL A 14 20.04 -7.21 -7.42
CA VAL A 14 19.53 -7.83 -8.65
C VAL A 14 18.01 -7.95 -8.60
N GLN A 15 17.47 -8.40 -7.46
CA GLN A 15 16.02 -8.48 -7.28
C GLN A 15 15.38 -7.09 -7.32
N PHE A 16 15.99 -6.10 -6.65
CA PHE A 16 15.53 -4.71 -6.65
C PHE A 16 15.56 -4.10 -8.06
N TYR A 17 16.62 -4.34 -8.82
CA TYR A 17 16.70 -3.93 -10.22
C TYR A 17 15.60 -4.58 -11.07
N GLY A 18 15.33 -5.87 -10.85
CA GLY A 18 14.24 -6.60 -11.49
C GLY A 18 12.89 -5.96 -11.22
N ALA A 19 12.58 -5.68 -9.95
CA ALA A 19 11.34 -5.04 -9.52
C ALA A 19 11.17 -3.63 -10.12
N ASN A 20 12.23 -2.81 -10.09
CA ASN A 20 12.23 -1.47 -10.70
C ASN A 20 12.01 -1.50 -12.21
N THR A 21 12.63 -2.47 -12.89
CA THR A 21 12.48 -2.62 -14.34
C THR A 21 11.04 -2.99 -14.69
N ILE A 22 10.42 -3.91 -13.92
CA ILE A 22 9.01 -4.26 -14.10
C ILE A 22 8.12 -3.04 -13.85
N LEU A 23 8.35 -2.30 -12.76
CA LEU A 23 7.60 -1.08 -12.43
C LEU A 23 7.60 -0.08 -13.60
N LYS A 24 8.81 0.22 -14.12
CA LYS A 24 8.99 1.11 -15.26
C LYS A 24 8.22 0.60 -16.49
N LYS A 25 8.32 -0.69 -16.79
CA LYS A 25 7.65 -1.29 -17.95
C LYS A 25 6.12 -1.27 -17.85
N ILE A 26 5.57 -1.52 -16.66
CA ILE A 26 4.13 -1.39 -16.43
C ILE A 26 3.69 0.05 -16.68
N ARG A 27 4.37 1.05 -16.09
CA ARG A 27 4.01 2.47 -16.31
C ARG A 27 4.03 2.87 -17.78
N GLU A 28 5.03 2.43 -18.54
CA GLU A 28 5.22 2.83 -19.93
C GLU A 28 4.33 2.07 -20.92
N GLN A 29 4.09 0.77 -20.68
CA GLN A 29 3.59 -0.15 -21.72
C GLN A 29 2.30 -0.89 -21.34
N TRP A 30 1.70 -0.60 -20.19
CA TRP A 30 0.46 -1.27 -19.76
C TRP A 30 -0.65 -1.21 -20.82
N GLY A 31 -0.85 -0.04 -21.43
CA GLY A 31 -1.86 0.19 -22.46
C GLY A 31 -1.67 -0.67 -23.71
N GLY A 32 -0.45 -1.10 -24.00
CA GLY A 32 -0.12 -1.95 -25.15
C GLY A 32 -0.35 -3.45 -24.93
N LEU A 33 -0.58 -3.88 -23.68
CA LEU A 33 -0.88 -5.28 -23.37
C LEU A 33 -2.34 -5.61 -23.70
N SER A 34 -2.58 -6.81 -24.24
CA SER A 34 -3.93 -7.35 -24.41
C SER A 34 -4.56 -7.67 -23.05
N GLY A 35 -5.90 -7.73 -22.99
CA GLY A 35 -6.63 -8.09 -21.76
C GLY A 35 -6.12 -9.38 -21.10
N PRO A 36 -6.02 -10.51 -21.83
CA PRO A 36 -5.49 -11.76 -21.27
C PRO A 36 -4.04 -11.64 -20.76
N ALA A 37 -3.19 -10.88 -21.46
CA ALA A 37 -1.81 -10.67 -21.04
C ALA A 37 -1.70 -9.84 -19.76
N ARG A 38 -2.60 -8.85 -19.57
CA ARG A 38 -2.68 -8.06 -18.34
C ARG A 38 -3.11 -8.94 -17.16
N THR A 39 -4.15 -9.74 -17.32
CA THR A 39 -4.62 -10.66 -16.27
C THR A 39 -3.50 -11.62 -15.86
N HIS A 40 -2.88 -12.29 -16.83
CA HIS A 40 -1.78 -13.22 -16.55
C HIS A 40 -0.60 -12.54 -15.84
N LEU A 41 -0.25 -11.32 -16.24
CA LEU A 41 0.81 -10.56 -15.58
C LEU A 41 0.44 -10.22 -14.12
N VAL A 42 -0.79 -9.77 -13.87
CA VAL A 42 -1.27 -9.45 -12.51
C VAL A 42 -1.24 -10.68 -11.62
N ASP A 43 -1.72 -11.83 -12.10
CA ASP A 43 -1.70 -13.07 -11.35
C ASP A 43 -0.26 -13.47 -11.01
N THR A 44 0.63 -13.43 -12.01
CA THR A 44 2.05 -13.75 -11.82
C THR A 44 2.74 -12.82 -10.80
N LEU A 45 2.41 -11.53 -10.80
CA LEU A 45 2.97 -10.56 -9.86
C LEU A 45 2.46 -10.80 -8.43
N ASN A 46 1.18 -11.12 -8.27
CA ASN A 46 0.60 -11.47 -6.99
C ASN A 46 1.22 -12.75 -6.42
N GLU A 47 1.32 -13.81 -7.23
CA GLU A 47 1.97 -15.06 -6.84
C GLU A 47 3.43 -14.83 -6.44
N ARG A 48 4.14 -13.98 -7.19
CA ARG A 48 5.54 -13.65 -6.89
C ARG A 48 5.67 -12.91 -5.56
N LEU A 49 4.85 -11.91 -5.31
CA LEU A 49 4.85 -11.19 -4.03
C LEU A 49 4.54 -12.16 -2.88
N GLN A 50 3.52 -13.02 -3.03
CA GLN A 50 3.17 -14.01 -2.02
C GLN A 50 4.32 -15.00 -1.74
N SER A 51 5.02 -15.46 -2.77
CA SER A 51 6.23 -16.28 -2.62
C SER A 51 7.35 -15.54 -1.87
N MET A 52 7.59 -14.26 -2.18
CA MET A 52 8.63 -13.49 -1.51
C MET A 52 8.32 -13.25 -0.03
N VAL A 53 7.04 -13.03 0.26
CA VAL A 53 6.52 -12.82 1.62
C VAL A 53 6.71 -14.08 2.48
N SER A 54 6.56 -15.28 1.92
CA SER A 54 6.81 -16.54 2.63
C SER A 54 8.30 -16.90 2.77
N GLN A 55 9.19 -16.24 2.03
CA GLN A 55 10.61 -16.61 1.92
C GLN A 55 11.57 -15.64 2.63
N SER A 56 11.08 -14.76 3.52
CA SER A 56 11.88 -13.75 4.25
C SER A 56 12.81 -12.92 3.33
N VAL A 57 12.29 -12.52 2.16
CA VAL A 57 13.03 -11.63 1.25
C VAL A 57 13.21 -10.25 1.90
N PRO A 58 14.35 -9.55 1.67
CA PRO A 58 14.60 -8.23 2.26
C PRO A 58 13.48 -7.23 2.00
N GLN A 59 13.15 -6.42 3.01
CA GLN A 59 12.05 -5.46 2.99
C GLN A 59 12.13 -4.47 1.82
N LEU A 60 13.34 -4.09 1.42
CA LEU A 60 13.57 -3.19 0.29
C LEU A 60 12.98 -3.75 -1.02
N VAL A 61 13.12 -5.06 -1.25
CA VAL A 61 12.64 -5.72 -2.46
C VAL A 61 11.14 -5.98 -2.35
N THR A 62 10.66 -6.44 -1.19
CA THR A 62 9.21 -6.68 -0.99
C THR A 62 8.43 -5.38 -1.08
N GLY A 63 8.91 -4.27 -0.50
CA GLY A 63 8.30 -2.95 -0.63
C GLY A 63 8.26 -2.47 -2.08
N ARG A 64 9.33 -2.67 -2.85
CA ARG A 64 9.32 -2.34 -4.28
C ARG A 64 8.32 -3.19 -5.06
N MET A 65 8.20 -4.47 -4.73
CA MET A 65 7.21 -5.37 -5.34
C MET A 65 5.78 -5.04 -4.92
N SER A 66 5.54 -4.56 -3.70
CA SER A 66 4.25 -4.02 -3.29
C SER A 66 3.83 -2.87 -4.21
N ILE A 67 4.74 -1.95 -4.54
CA ILE A 67 4.45 -0.86 -5.49
C ILE A 67 4.10 -1.41 -6.88
N VAL A 68 4.84 -2.41 -7.37
CA VAL A 68 4.56 -3.06 -8.67
C VAL A 68 3.16 -3.68 -8.69
N VAL A 69 2.80 -4.43 -7.66
CA VAL A 69 1.48 -5.07 -7.53
C VAL A 69 0.38 -4.01 -7.45
N SER A 70 0.55 -2.99 -6.60
CA SER A 70 -0.41 -1.90 -6.44
C SER A 70 -0.63 -1.12 -7.73
N LEU A 71 0.44 -0.75 -8.45
CA LEU A 71 0.31 -0.10 -9.75
C LEU A 71 -0.46 -0.97 -10.74
N SER A 72 -0.15 -2.27 -10.80
CA SER A 72 -0.83 -3.19 -11.72
C SER A 72 -2.33 -3.32 -11.40
N ALA A 73 -2.69 -3.32 -10.13
CA ALA A 73 -4.09 -3.35 -9.69
C ALA A 73 -4.82 -2.04 -10.04
N VAL A 74 -4.21 -0.89 -9.74
CA VAL A 74 -4.73 0.45 -10.06
C VAL A 74 -4.95 0.61 -11.57
N LEU A 75 -4.00 0.17 -12.40
CA LEU A 75 -4.11 0.22 -13.86
C LEU A 75 -5.07 -0.83 -14.44
N SER A 76 -5.43 -1.87 -13.67
CA SER A 76 -6.43 -2.88 -14.05
C SER A 76 -7.86 -2.40 -13.77
N GLY A 77 -8.04 -1.35 -12.95
CA GLY A 77 -9.31 -0.70 -12.70
C GLY A 77 -9.80 -0.83 -11.25
N GLU A 78 -11.01 -0.33 -11.02
CA GLU A 78 -11.58 -0.10 -9.69
C GLU A 78 -11.71 -1.38 -8.86
N GLU A 79 -12.25 -2.44 -9.46
CA GLU A 79 -12.46 -3.72 -8.77
C GLU A 79 -11.15 -4.44 -8.42
N ALA A 80 -10.13 -4.33 -9.30
CA ALA A 80 -8.82 -4.92 -9.02
C ALA A 80 -8.11 -4.19 -7.87
N ALA A 81 -8.15 -2.86 -7.86
CA ALA A 81 -7.57 -2.04 -6.80
C ALA A 81 -8.30 -2.26 -5.46
N ALA A 82 -9.65 -2.26 -5.46
CA ALA A 82 -10.44 -2.55 -4.26
C ALA A 82 -10.19 -3.97 -3.74
N GLY A 83 -10.11 -4.97 -4.64
CA GLY A 83 -9.79 -6.34 -4.28
C GLY A 83 -8.40 -6.48 -3.65
N LEU A 84 -7.41 -5.71 -4.11
CA LEU A 84 -6.08 -5.69 -3.50
C LEU A 84 -6.10 -5.10 -2.08
N VAL A 85 -6.84 -4.00 -1.87
CA VAL A 85 -7.03 -3.40 -0.53
C VAL A 85 -7.66 -4.40 0.42
N GLN A 86 -8.74 -5.06 0.00
CA GLN A 86 -9.44 -6.07 0.81
C GLN A 86 -8.54 -7.26 1.16
N ARG A 87 -7.73 -7.73 0.20
CA ARG A 87 -6.73 -8.78 0.44
C ARG A 87 -5.68 -8.34 1.46
N ALA A 88 -5.17 -7.11 1.36
CA ALA A 88 -4.18 -6.58 2.29
C ALA A 88 -4.76 -6.44 3.71
N LEU A 89 -6.01 -5.98 3.84
CA LEU A 89 -6.71 -5.91 5.12
C LEU A 89 -6.93 -7.30 5.74
N ALA A 90 -7.29 -8.30 4.93
CA ALA A 90 -7.42 -9.67 5.40
C ALA A 90 -6.08 -10.24 5.91
N MET A 91 -4.95 -9.92 5.25
CA MET A 91 -3.61 -10.31 5.72
C MET A 91 -3.26 -9.67 7.08
N ALA A 92 -3.61 -8.39 7.27
CA ALA A 92 -3.42 -7.71 8.56
C ALA A 92 -4.31 -8.29 9.66
N ALA A 93 -5.57 -8.62 9.36
CA ALA A 93 -6.48 -9.27 10.31
C ALA A 93 -5.97 -10.65 10.75
N ALA A 94 -5.26 -11.36 9.87
CA ALA A 94 -4.57 -12.61 10.19
C ALA A 94 -3.27 -12.40 11.00
N GLY A 95 -2.88 -11.17 11.31
CA GLY A 95 -1.67 -10.84 12.06
C GLY A 95 -0.36 -11.11 11.30
N SER A 96 -0.42 -11.22 9.98
CA SER A 96 0.70 -11.64 9.14
C SER A 96 1.22 -10.53 8.24
N HIS A 97 2.54 -10.43 8.10
CA HIS A 97 3.21 -9.63 7.07
C HIS A 97 2.79 -8.15 7.03
N LEU A 98 2.64 -7.54 8.21
CA LEU A 98 2.13 -6.18 8.37
C LEU A 98 2.96 -5.14 7.60
N ASN A 99 4.28 -5.34 7.51
CA ASN A 99 5.16 -4.55 6.65
C ASN A 99 4.69 -4.51 5.18
N VAL A 100 4.33 -5.66 4.61
CA VAL A 100 3.89 -5.78 3.21
C VAL A 100 2.49 -5.19 3.05
N VAL A 101 1.61 -5.42 4.03
CA VAL A 101 0.26 -4.84 4.04
C VAL A 101 0.31 -3.32 4.00
N VAL A 102 1.09 -2.70 4.89
CA VAL A 102 1.23 -1.25 4.97
C VAL A 102 1.83 -0.70 3.67
N GLU A 103 2.84 -1.36 3.08
CA GLU A 103 3.42 -0.94 1.81
C GLU A 103 2.43 -1.09 0.63
N LEU A 104 1.62 -2.15 0.59
CA LEU A 104 0.57 -2.33 -0.44
C LEU A 104 -0.48 -1.24 -0.36
N LEU A 105 -1.02 -0.98 0.84
CA LEU A 105 -2.05 0.02 1.07
C LEU A 105 -1.53 1.44 0.79
N THR A 106 -0.30 1.74 1.20
CA THR A 106 0.36 3.02 0.88
C THR A 106 0.50 3.19 -0.63
N ALA A 107 1.03 2.17 -1.30
CA ALA A 107 1.26 2.22 -2.74
C ALA A 107 -0.04 2.30 -3.55
N VAL A 108 -1.12 1.63 -3.16
CA VAL A 108 -2.41 1.77 -3.86
C VAL A 108 -2.90 3.22 -3.80
N ALA A 109 -2.83 3.86 -2.64
CA ALA A 109 -3.25 5.25 -2.49
C ALA A 109 -2.38 6.21 -3.31
N ASP A 110 -1.05 6.07 -3.22
CA ASP A 110 -0.11 6.91 -3.98
C ASP A 110 -0.25 6.73 -5.50
N GLU A 111 -0.45 5.50 -5.99
CA GLU A 111 -0.62 5.23 -7.43
C GLU A 111 -1.99 5.72 -7.94
N ALA A 112 -3.03 5.64 -7.12
CA ALA A 112 -4.34 6.18 -7.48
C ALA A 112 -4.32 7.71 -7.61
N GLU A 113 -3.56 8.40 -6.75
CA GLU A 113 -3.40 9.86 -6.77
C GLU A 113 -2.70 10.34 -8.05
N GLN A 114 -1.73 9.56 -8.53
CA GLN A 114 -0.96 9.82 -9.76
C GLN A 114 -1.73 9.56 -11.07
N LEU A 115 -2.94 9.00 -11.02
CA LEU A 115 -3.74 8.77 -12.22
C LEU A 115 -4.24 10.08 -12.84
N GLU A 116 -4.44 10.04 -14.15
CA GLU A 116 -5.16 11.09 -14.87
C GLU A 116 -6.56 11.31 -14.27
N ARG A 117 -7.00 12.57 -14.26
CA ARG A 117 -8.23 13.03 -13.56
C ARG A 117 -9.44 12.12 -13.78
N GLY A 118 -9.70 11.70 -15.03
CA GLY A 118 -10.88 10.87 -15.35
C GLY A 118 -10.83 9.48 -14.70
N LYS A 119 -9.69 8.80 -14.77
CA LYS A 119 -9.50 7.49 -14.13
C LYS A 119 -9.51 7.61 -12.60
N ARG A 120 -8.90 8.68 -12.09
CA ARG A 120 -8.88 8.98 -10.66
C ARG A 120 -10.29 9.21 -10.10
N GLN A 121 -11.12 9.98 -10.81
CA GLN A 121 -12.51 10.24 -10.40
C GLN A 121 -13.38 8.98 -10.32
N ALA A 122 -13.05 7.96 -11.12
CA ALA A 122 -13.74 6.67 -11.07
C ALA A 122 -13.20 5.79 -9.92
N LEU A 123 -11.88 5.71 -9.77
CA LEU A 123 -11.21 4.84 -8.78
C LEU A 123 -11.31 5.32 -7.33
N VAL A 124 -11.04 6.59 -7.07
CA VAL A 124 -10.89 7.12 -5.70
C VAL A 124 -12.14 6.92 -4.84
N PRO A 125 -13.39 7.13 -5.34
CA PRO A 125 -14.59 6.81 -4.56
C PRO A 125 -14.64 5.37 -4.08
N ARG A 126 -14.20 4.41 -4.92
CA ARG A 126 -14.17 2.99 -4.58
C ARG A 126 -13.15 2.69 -3.48
N LEU A 127 -11.97 3.31 -3.53
CA LEU A 127 -10.94 3.17 -2.50
C LEU A 127 -11.38 3.81 -1.17
N ILE A 128 -12.02 4.98 -1.21
CA ILE A 128 -12.50 5.68 -0.02
C ILE A 128 -13.52 4.88 0.77
N ALA A 129 -14.33 4.04 0.10
CA ALA A 129 -15.23 3.12 0.78
C ALA A 129 -14.50 2.17 1.75
N ALA A 130 -13.23 1.85 1.50
CA ALA A 130 -12.39 1.02 2.38
C ALA A 130 -11.56 1.84 3.39
N ALA A 131 -11.58 3.18 3.31
CA ALA A 131 -10.77 4.03 4.18
C ALA A 131 -11.04 3.80 5.69
N PRO A 132 -12.29 3.63 6.18
CA PRO A 132 -12.52 3.38 7.60
C PRO A 132 -11.78 2.16 8.13
N GLU A 133 -11.70 1.08 7.36
CA GLU A 133 -11.00 -0.15 7.73
C GLU A 133 -9.48 0.03 7.71
N VAL A 134 -8.95 0.73 6.69
CA VAL A 134 -7.52 1.04 6.60
C VAL A 134 -7.07 1.92 7.76
N LEU A 135 -7.87 2.93 8.10
CA LEU A 135 -7.59 3.84 9.21
C LEU A 135 -7.70 3.12 10.56
N ALA A 136 -8.67 2.22 10.72
CA ALA A 136 -8.77 1.39 11.92
C ALA A 136 -7.54 0.47 12.08
N MET A 137 -7.06 -0.12 10.98
CA MET A 137 -5.83 -0.93 10.97
C MET A 137 -4.62 -0.09 11.38
N VAL A 138 -4.42 1.08 10.74
CA VAL A 138 -3.32 1.99 11.11
C VAL A 138 -3.41 2.42 12.57
N GLY A 139 -4.61 2.76 13.06
CA GLY A 139 -4.84 3.09 14.45
C GLY A 139 -4.51 1.93 15.39
N ALA A 140 -4.78 0.68 15.00
CA ALA A 140 -4.36 -0.48 15.77
C ALA A 140 -2.83 -0.66 15.82
N VAL A 141 -2.11 -0.34 14.74
CA VAL A 141 -0.63 -0.31 14.75
C VAL A 141 -0.10 0.77 15.69
N LEU A 142 -0.61 1.99 15.57
CA LEU A 142 -0.15 3.12 16.39
C LEU A 142 -0.48 2.95 17.88
N ALA A 143 -1.64 2.36 18.20
CA ALA A 143 -1.99 1.99 19.57
C ALA A 143 -1.18 0.78 20.10
N GLY A 144 -0.36 0.13 19.27
CA GLY A 144 0.40 -1.07 19.64
C GLY A 144 -0.42 -2.33 19.85
N ARG A 145 -1.65 -2.37 19.34
CA ARG A 145 -2.45 -3.60 19.26
C ARG A 145 -1.98 -4.51 18.12
N LEU A 146 -1.30 -3.91 17.15
CA LEU A 146 -0.48 -4.60 16.16
C LEU A 146 1.00 -4.19 16.37
N ASP A 147 1.91 -4.80 15.61
CA ASP A 147 3.35 -4.58 15.76
C ASP A 147 3.75 -3.10 15.62
N LYS A 148 4.14 -2.48 16.75
CA LYS A 148 4.56 -1.07 16.84
C LYS A 148 5.78 -0.73 16.00
N SER A 149 6.61 -1.71 15.62
CA SER A 149 7.80 -1.47 14.78
C SER A 149 7.45 -0.89 13.40
N HIS A 150 6.17 -0.94 13.03
CA HIS A 150 5.66 -0.40 11.77
C HIS A 150 5.00 0.98 11.90
N ALA A 151 5.06 1.64 13.07
CA ALA A 151 4.41 2.94 13.30
C ALA A 151 4.74 4.00 12.23
N ALA A 152 6.03 4.20 11.91
CA ALA A 152 6.45 5.17 10.89
C ALA A 152 5.88 4.85 9.49
N SER A 153 5.88 3.58 9.08
CA SER A 153 5.26 3.15 7.82
C SER A 153 3.75 3.32 7.83
N SER A 154 3.10 3.06 8.96
CA SER A 154 1.66 3.26 9.14
C SER A 154 1.27 4.73 9.08
N CYS A 155 2.11 5.65 9.59
CA CYS A 155 1.93 7.09 9.42
C CYS A 155 2.05 7.52 7.95
N ARG A 156 2.98 6.94 7.18
CA ARG A 156 3.07 7.17 5.73
C ARG A 156 1.81 6.65 5.01
N CYS A 157 1.32 5.48 5.38
CA CYS A 157 0.06 4.94 4.88
C CYS A 157 -1.11 5.88 5.18
N LEU A 158 -1.25 6.32 6.43
CA LEU A 158 -2.27 7.29 6.82
C LEU A 158 -2.21 8.55 5.96
N SER A 159 -1.02 9.13 5.79
CA SER A 159 -0.81 10.32 4.97
C SER A 159 -1.20 10.09 3.50
N ALA A 160 -0.82 8.95 2.92
CA ALA A 160 -1.21 8.60 1.55
C ALA A 160 -2.74 8.50 1.40
N TRP A 161 -3.40 7.86 2.35
CA TRP A 161 -4.86 7.72 2.34
C TRP A 161 -5.56 9.06 2.55
N LEU A 162 -5.13 9.89 3.49
CA LEU A 162 -5.73 11.22 3.72
C LEU A 162 -5.59 12.18 2.52
N ARG A 163 -4.59 11.95 1.64
CA ARG A 163 -4.40 12.70 0.40
C ARG A 163 -5.34 12.28 -0.73
N LEU A 164 -6.05 11.16 -0.62
CA LEU A 164 -7.04 10.74 -1.62
C LEU A 164 -8.20 11.74 -1.64
N ASP A 165 -8.31 12.48 -2.74
CA ASP A 165 -9.33 13.51 -2.94
C ASP A 165 -10.31 13.09 -4.05
N VAL A 166 -11.58 12.91 -3.67
CA VAL A 166 -12.70 12.56 -4.56
C VAL A 166 -12.88 13.60 -5.67
N SER A 167 -12.65 14.87 -5.36
CA SER A 167 -13.05 16.01 -6.19
C SER A 167 -11.91 16.55 -7.06
N GLY A 168 -10.65 16.28 -6.69
CA GLY A 168 -9.49 17.00 -7.20
C GLY A 168 -9.47 18.49 -6.83
N ALA A 169 -10.33 18.91 -5.90
CA ALA A 169 -10.51 20.28 -5.43
C ALA A 169 -10.07 20.49 -3.96
N GLY A 170 -9.43 19.49 -3.34
CA GLY A 170 -8.97 19.51 -1.95
C GLY A 170 -9.98 19.02 -0.91
N GLY A 171 -10.98 18.23 -1.33
CA GLY A 171 -11.97 17.64 -0.42
C GLY A 171 -11.31 16.59 0.49
N ARG A 172 -11.25 16.86 1.80
CA ARG A 172 -10.61 15.96 2.77
C ARG A 172 -11.48 14.74 3.04
N LEU A 173 -10.83 13.58 3.08
CA LEU A 173 -11.43 12.26 3.34
C LEU A 173 -12.10 12.17 4.72
N LEU A 174 -11.61 12.92 5.70
CA LEU A 174 -12.17 13.04 7.03
C LEU A 174 -12.05 14.47 7.54
N SER A 175 -13.12 15.00 8.16
CA SER A 175 -12.97 16.15 9.04
C SER A 175 -12.35 15.71 10.37
N LEU A 176 -11.72 16.64 11.10
CA LEU A 176 -11.20 16.36 12.45
C LEU A 176 -12.31 15.88 13.42
N GLY A 177 -13.56 16.30 13.21
CA GLY A 177 -14.71 15.84 13.98
C GLY A 177 -15.08 14.38 13.70
N ASP A 178 -14.93 13.94 12.44
CA ASP A 178 -15.15 12.54 12.06
C ASP A 178 -14.04 11.63 12.61
N MET A 179 -12.78 12.12 12.61
CA MET A 179 -11.67 11.42 13.25
C MET A 179 -11.88 11.24 14.75
N TYR A 180 -12.34 12.27 15.45
CA TYR A 180 -12.58 12.18 16.89
C TYR A 180 -13.76 11.26 17.25
N SER A 181 -14.84 11.33 16.48
CA SER A 181 -16.06 10.54 16.76
C SER A 181 -15.98 9.08 16.32
N GLN A 182 -15.22 8.77 15.26
CA GLN A 182 -15.17 7.41 14.68
C GLN A 182 -13.81 6.72 14.84
N GLN A 183 -12.73 7.47 15.09
CA GLN A 183 -11.35 6.97 15.06
C GLN A 183 -10.54 7.47 16.27
N GLY A 184 -11.14 7.55 17.46
CA GLY A 184 -10.45 8.03 18.68
C GLY A 184 -9.12 7.32 18.96
N ALA A 185 -9.05 6.01 18.74
CA ALA A 185 -7.82 5.23 18.88
C ALA A 185 -6.70 5.64 17.89
N LEU A 186 -7.06 6.15 16.71
CA LEU A 186 -6.08 6.68 15.74
C LEU A 186 -5.47 7.99 16.27
N LEU A 187 -6.29 8.88 16.83
CA LEU A 187 -5.84 10.15 17.40
C LEU A 187 -4.94 9.91 18.62
N GLU A 188 -5.36 9.02 19.52
CA GLU A 188 -4.56 8.62 20.68
C GLU A 188 -3.23 8.00 20.25
N GLY A 189 -3.25 7.10 19.28
CA GLY A 189 -2.04 6.47 18.73
C GLY A 189 -1.09 7.48 18.07
N LEU A 190 -1.63 8.46 17.33
CA LEU A 190 -0.83 9.54 16.74
C LEU A 190 -0.19 10.44 17.79
N LEU A 191 -0.95 10.84 18.82
CA LEU A 191 -0.42 11.64 19.92
C LEU A 191 0.64 10.90 20.72
N ALA A 192 0.45 9.60 20.95
CA ALA A 192 1.45 8.76 21.60
C ALA A 192 2.72 8.63 20.75
N ALA A 193 2.59 8.40 19.43
CA ALA A 193 3.73 8.32 18.52
C ALA A 193 4.53 9.64 18.45
N LEU A 194 3.84 10.79 18.50
CA LEU A 194 4.49 12.11 18.56
C LEU A 194 5.16 12.39 19.91
N GLY A 195 4.68 11.76 21.00
CA GLY A 195 5.23 11.93 22.34
C GLY A 195 6.50 11.09 22.61
N ASP A 196 6.65 9.94 21.94
CA ASP A 196 7.81 9.05 22.08
C ASP A 196 9.10 9.64 21.45
N ASP A 197 8.97 10.47 20.40
CA ASP A 197 10.12 11.16 19.76
C ASP A 197 10.86 12.14 20.71
N GLY A 198 10.31 12.40 21.90
CA GLY A 198 10.91 13.26 22.91
C GLY A 198 11.90 12.59 23.88
N ASN A 199 12.09 11.27 23.84
CA ASN A 199 12.82 10.56 24.90
C ASN A 199 14.08 9.78 24.45
N GLU A 200 14.38 9.70 23.15
CA GLU A 200 15.60 9.03 22.63
C GLU A 200 16.78 9.98 22.35
N ALA A 201 16.66 11.28 22.67
CA ALA A 201 17.75 12.26 22.49
C ALA A 201 18.59 12.54 23.76
N LEU A 202 18.38 11.82 24.87
CA LEU A 202 19.10 12.03 26.14
C LEU A 202 19.39 10.73 26.90
N VAL A 203 20.17 9.80 26.31
CA VAL A 203 21.10 8.92 27.05
C VAL A 203 22.32 8.63 26.18
#